data_AF-A0AAN0LU19-F1
#
_entry.id   AF-A0AAN0LU19-F1
#
_cell.length_a   1.000
_cell.length_b   1.000
_cell.length_c   1.000
_cell.angle_alpha   90.00
_cell.angle_beta   90.00
_cell.angle_gamma   90.00
#
_symmetry.space_group_name_H-M   'P 1'
#
loop_
_entity.id
_entity.type
_entity.pdbx_description
1 polymer ?
#
loop_
_entity_poly.entity_id
_entity_poly.type
_entity_poly.pdbx_seq_one_letter_code
_entity_poly.pdbx_strand_id
1 'polypeptide(L)' 'MNKDYLVGDVNGDGILNISDMAMIKSHLMGVRRLEKSEQLRADINKDGIVDGTDLEIVRIIIQRKLGVYE' A
#
# COMPACT_ATOMS: atom_id res chain seq x y z
N MET A 1 20.98 -8.63 4.95
CA MET A 1 20.34 -7.37 5.37
C MET A 1 18.84 -7.60 5.33
N ASN A 2 18.20 -7.78 6.48
CA ASN A 2 16.74 -7.72 6.54
C ASN A 2 16.35 -6.26 6.34
N LYS A 3 15.97 -5.91 5.11
CA LYS A 3 15.06 -4.78 4.94
C LYS A 3 13.74 -5.28 5.48
N ASP A 4 13.42 -4.91 6.72
CA ASP A 4 12.08 -5.09 7.24
C ASP A 4 11.16 -4.27 6.33
N TYR A 5 10.53 -4.95 5.37
CA TYR A 5 9.60 -4.33 4.44
C TYR A 5 8.41 -3.83 5.26
N LEU A 6 8.21 -2.51 5.26
CA LEU A 6 7.05 -1.92 5.89
C LEU A 6 5.80 -2.35 5.11
N VAL A 7 4.88 -3.03 5.77
CA VAL A 7 3.62 -3.45 5.12
C VAL A 7 2.89 -2.22 4.61
N GLY A 8 2.47 -2.24 3.34
CA GLY A 8 1.85 -1.11 2.65
C GLY A 8 2.81 -0.08 2.04
N ASP A 9 4.13 -0.18 2.27
CA ASP A 9 5.15 0.63 1.58
C ASP A 9 5.33 0.10 0.15
N VAL A 10 4.42 0.47 -0.74
CA VAL A 10 4.34 -0.05 -2.11
C VAL A 10 5.51 0.44 -2.94
N ASN A 11 6.00 1.67 -2.73
CA ASN A 11 7.15 2.18 -3.50
C ASN A 11 8.51 1.67 -2.97
N GLY A 12 8.57 1.16 -1.73
CA GLY A 12 9.77 0.62 -1.10
C GLY A 12 10.75 1.68 -0.61
N ASP A 13 10.28 2.90 -0.36
CA ASP A 13 11.09 4.04 0.11
C ASP A 13 11.29 4.07 1.63
N GLY A 14 10.63 3.17 2.36
CA GLY A 14 10.66 3.07 3.81
C GLY A 14 9.61 3.92 4.52
N ILE A 15 8.74 4.63 3.80
CA ILE A 15 7.78 5.59 4.33
C ILE A 15 6.38 5.28 3.79
N LEU A 16 5.57 4.61 4.62
CA LEU A 16 4.14 4.45 4.31
C LEU A 16 3.40 5.80 4.32
N ASN A 17 3.02 6.30 3.15
CA ASN A 17 2.35 7.57 2.95
C ASN A 17 1.40 7.59 1.74
N ILE A 18 0.88 8.77 1.39
CA ILE A 18 -0.07 8.98 0.28
C ILE A 18 0.47 8.55 -1.09
N SER A 19 1.79 8.46 -1.27
CA SER A 19 2.42 7.97 -2.50
C SER A 19 2.13 6.49 -2.72
N ASP A 20 2.16 5.68 -1.66
CA ASP A 20 1.81 4.25 -1.73
C ASP A 20 0.35 4.06 -2.08
N MET A 21 -0.53 4.83 -1.42
CA MET A 21 -1.95 4.86 -1.71
C MET A 21 -2.23 5.23 -3.17
N ALA A 22 -1.49 6.20 -3.73
CA ALA A 22 -1.62 6.61 -5.12
C ALA A 22 -1.16 5.52 -6.10
N MET A 23 -0.16 4.72 -5.75
CA MET A 23 0.29 3.58 -6.55
C MET A 23 -0.75 2.46 -6.61
N ILE A 24 -1.34 2.09 -5.46
CA ILE A 24 -2.44 1.13 -5.41
C ILE A 24 -3.61 1.65 -6.25
N LYS A 25 -4.04 2.90 -6.04
CA LYS A 25 -5.14 3.48 -6.82
C LYS A 25 -4.87 3.48 -8.33
N SER A 26 -3.65 3.84 -8.75
CA SER A 26 -3.27 3.82 -10.18
C SER A 26 -3.29 2.41 -10.77
N HIS A 27 -2.99 1.40 -9.95
CA HIS A 27 -3.13 -0.02 -10.33
C HIS A 27 -4.58 -0.42 -10.56
N LEU A 28 -5.46 -0.10 -9.61
CA LEU A 28 -6.88 -0.40 -9.70
C LEU A 28 -7.55 0.31 -10.89
N MET A 29 -7.09 1.51 -11.22
CA MET A 29 -7.58 2.27 -12.37
C MET A 29 -6.99 1.80 -13.72
N GLY A 30 -6.07 0.83 -13.73
CA GLY A 30 -5.41 0.37 -14.95
C GLY A 30 -4.44 1.37 -15.57
N VAL A 31 -4.12 2.46 -14.87
CA VAL A 31 -3.18 3.50 -15.33
C VAL A 31 -1.74 3.01 -15.26
N ARG A 32 -1.40 2.23 -14.23
CA ARG A 32 -0.06 1.69 -14.02
C ARG A 32 -0.13 0.30 -13.43
N ARG A 33 0.49 -0.69 -14.06
CA ARG A 33 0.61 -2.03 -13.47
C ARG A 33 1.69 -2.03 -12.37
N LEU A 34 1.39 -2.66 -11.23
CA LEU A 34 2.41 -2.91 -10.21
C LEU A 34 3.31 -4.08 -10.61
N GLU A 35 4.60 -3.94 -10.34
CA GLU A 35 5.58 -5.01 -10.42
C GLU A 35 5.33 -6.08 -9.36
N LYS A 36 5.88 -7.28 -9.53
CA LYS A 36 5.65 -8.40 -8.60
C LYS A 36 6.01 -8.05 -7.14
N SER A 37 7.11 -7.32 -6.93
CA SER A 37 7.53 -6.94 -5.58
C SER A 37 6.62 -5.87 -4.97
N GLU A 38 6.05 -4.99 -5.80
CA GLU A 38 5.10 -3.96 -5.38
C GLU A 38 3.73 -4.58 -5.07
N GLN A 39 3.27 -5.56 -5.86
CA GLN A 39 2.05 -6.34 -5.58
C GLN A 39 2.15 -7.04 -4.23
N LEU A 40 3.30 -7.65 -3.90
CA LEU A 40 3.52 -8.28 -2.59
C LEU A 40 3.47 -7.30 -1.41
N ARG A 41 3.79 -6.02 -1.64
CA ARG A 41 3.69 -4.98 -0.60
C ARG A 41 2.31 -4.32 -0.55
N ALA A 42 1.61 -4.31 -1.68
CA ALA A 42 0.26 -3.77 -1.84
C ALA A 42 -0.83 -4.74 -1.37
N ASP A 43 -0.61 -6.05 -1.44
CA ASP A 43 -1.49 -7.09 -0.87
C ASP A 43 -1.33 -7.15 0.65
N ILE A 44 -2.09 -6.31 1.34
CA ILE A 44 -1.95 -6.03 2.77
C ILE A 44 -2.82 -6.98 3.59
N ASN A 45 -3.99 -7.33 3.08
CA ASN A 45 -4.85 -8.33 3.72
C ASN A 45 -4.33 -9.77 3.48
N LYS A 46 -3.38 -9.96 2.55
CA LYS A 46 -2.71 -11.22 2.20
C LYS A 46 -3.65 -12.26 1.60
N ASP A 47 -4.66 -11.82 0.85
CA ASP A 47 -5.58 -12.72 0.15
C ASP A 47 -5.09 -13.12 -1.25
N GLY A 48 -3.97 -12.52 -1.70
CA GLY A 48 -3.34 -12.78 -2.99
C GLY A 48 -3.87 -11.90 -4.13
N ILE A 49 -4.74 -10.95 -3.85
CA ILE A 49 -5.34 -10.02 -4.81
C ILE A 49 -5.08 -8.60 -4.32
N VAL A 50 -4.60 -7.71 -5.21
CA VAL A 50 -4.50 -6.29 -4.89
C VAL A 50 -5.80 -5.61 -5.34
N ASP A 51 -6.66 -5.25 -4.41
CA ASP A 51 -7.96 -4.65 -4.71
C ASP A 51 -8.33 -3.43 -3.82
N GLY A 52 -9.60 -3.05 -3.84
CA GLY A 52 -10.10 -1.92 -3.06
C GLY A 52 -10.00 -2.12 -1.54
N THR A 53 -9.96 -3.35 -1.06
CA THR A 53 -9.76 -3.67 0.36
C THR A 53 -8.37 -3.24 0.82
N ASP A 54 -7.31 -3.51 0.04
CA ASP A 54 -5.96 -3.07 0.38
C ASP A 54 -5.83 -1.55 0.40
N LEU A 55 -6.45 -0.88 -0.58
CA LEU A 55 -6.46 0.57 -0.66
C LEU A 55 -7.08 1.20 0.61
N GLU A 56 -8.17 0.61 1.11
CA GLU A 56 -8.83 1.09 2.32
C GLU A 56 -8.00 0.80 3.58
N ILE A 57 -7.33 -0.35 3.65
CA ILE A 57 -6.43 -0.64 4.78
C ILE A 57 -5.25 0.36 4.82
N VAL A 58 -4.61 0.65 3.68
CA VAL A 58 -3.56 1.69 3.61
C VAL A 58 -4.08 3.03 4.09
N ARG A 59 -5.26 3.45 3.61
CA ARG A 59 -5.89 4.71 4.00
C ARG A 59 -6.06 4.79 5.52
N ILE A 60 -6.62 3.75 6.14
CA ILE A 60 -6.85 3.69 7.59
C ILE A 60 -5.52 3.79 8.35
N ILE A 61 -4.48 3.06 7.92
CA ILE A 61 -3.17 3.10 8.58
C ILE A 61 -2.57 4.52 8.51
N ILE A 62 -2.61 5.16 7.34
CA ILE A 62 -2.12 6.53 7.15
C ILE A 62 -2.89 7.50 8.05
N GLN A 63 -4.22 7.43 8.06
CA GLN A 63 -5.06 8.33 8.86
C GLN A 63 -4.84 8.14 10.37
N ARG A 64 -4.65 6.90 10.84
CA ARG A 64 -4.28 6.62 12.24
C ARG A 64 -2.91 7.20 12.60
N LYS A 65 -1.91 7.09 11.71
CA LYS A 65 -0.59 7.73 11.91
C LYS A 65 -0.68 9.26 11.97
N LEU A 66 -1.63 9.86 11.27
CA LEU A 66 -1.88 11.30 11.28
C LEU A 66 -2.74 11.78 12.46
N GLY A 67 -3.26 10.88 13.29
CA GLY A 67 -4.15 11.23 14.40
C GLY A 67 -5.54 11.73 13.96
N VAL A 68 -5.99 11.36 12.75
CA VAL A 68 -7.28 11.81 12.19
C VAL A 68 -8.47 10.99 12.71
N TYR A 69 -8.21 9.80 13.26
CA TYR A 69 -9.20 8.98 13.94
C TYR A 69 -8.80 8.83 15.40
N GLU A 70 -9.49 9.56 16.28
CA GLU A 70 -9.67 9.25 17.70
C GLU A 70 -11.00 8.51 17.89
#